data_AF-A0A1S3I7R8-F1
#
_entry.id   AF-A0A1S3I7R8-F1
#
_cell.length_a   1.000
_cell.length_b   1.000
_cell.length_c   1.000
_cell.angle_alpha   90.00
_cell.angle_beta   90.00
_cell.angle_gamma   90.00
#
_symmetry.space_group_name_H-M   'P 1'
#
loop_
_entity.id
_entity.type
_entity.pdbx_description
1 polymer ?
#
loop_
_entity_poly.entity_id
_entity_poly.type
_entity_poly.pdbx_seq_one_letter_code
_entity_poly.pdbx_strand_id
1 'polypeptide(L)'
;MPPPDVVHLLESSTIVPLRFVTGSVEKSSLKHHQPRQLYAIELCMIQTIRFVAGGKLLNYSESSGQYGCCGNTVYDINTQLCCNSEQSYSPSIQLCCNDGVREGSSNTYGCCGKGLYRLRNEVCCNGKNHRLRSRRHKECCGREAFNPGYTKKCCHLENGSSRVYNSRRKSCCGGKLINGQLGCCGNNFFNKSNAVCCGNRVLSTNQPDIMDCCLDPENGIARLYNIYTQSCCRGHLHSRGFQQCGDSCFDPSQATCCRGVLHPGQGQGYDCCGTQLYNNTVDLCCMFVVHKNAKLQKSICSGRNIVESPRNRGSTESEHQDCPTRHADRQSLKKAFLSSSVVLQGKVAKRYSVPFSAVILKNVQMLFWMGHNSKPQLKKRIKVVTKDTCNCSTTLEPLKQKVLLIKKSNMSDFSTIFLGGKDFLLRRDQNVKRMIEWYKIKNAKKEIL
;
A
#
# COMPACT_ATOMS: atom_id res chain seq x y z
N MET A 1 16.84 -63.96 2.07
CA MET A 1 18.07 -64.31 2.82
C MET A 1 19.22 -64.36 1.82
N PRO A 2 20.32 -63.63 2.05
CA PRO A 2 21.62 -63.83 1.36
C PRO A 2 22.31 -65.06 2.01
N PRO A 3 23.63 -65.36 1.91
CA PRO A 3 24.81 -64.70 1.27
C PRO A 3 25.77 -65.76 0.64
N PRO A 4 27.12 -65.71 0.76
CA PRO A 4 28.17 -64.75 0.36
C PRO A 4 29.09 -65.38 -0.73
N ASP A 5 30.07 -64.73 -1.36
CA ASP A 5 31.44 -64.68 -0.83
C ASP A 5 32.36 -63.71 -1.58
N VAL A 6 33.22 -63.12 -0.75
CA VAL A 6 34.31 -62.20 -1.03
C VAL A 6 35.57 -63.00 -1.37
N VAL A 7 36.26 -62.71 -2.47
CA VAL A 7 37.73 -62.90 -2.56
C VAL A 7 38.40 -61.75 -3.31
N HIS A 8 39.12 -60.99 -2.49
CA HIS A 8 40.35 -60.21 -2.66
C HIS A 8 41.30 -60.43 -3.88
N LEU A 9 41.91 -59.30 -4.29
CA LEU A 9 43.30 -59.04 -4.75
C LEU A 9 43.61 -58.81 -6.26
N LEU A 10 44.01 -57.55 -6.49
CA LEU A 10 45.21 -57.04 -7.18
C LEU A 10 45.42 -57.17 -8.71
N GLU A 11 45.74 -55.99 -9.25
CA GLU A 11 46.71 -55.68 -10.31
C GLU A 11 46.46 -56.19 -11.75
N SER A 12 46.27 -55.25 -12.68
CA SER A 12 47.41 -54.72 -13.44
C SER A 12 46.97 -53.67 -14.46
N SER A 13 47.82 -52.65 -14.55
CA SER A 13 47.81 -51.49 -15.42
C SER A 13 48.15 -51.83 -16.87
N THR A 14 47.47 -51.18 -17.82
CA THR A 14 48.06 -50.88 -19.14
C THR A 14 47.86 -49.41 -19.48
N ILE A 15 48.99 -48.71 -19.49
CA ILE A 15 49.21 -47.31 -19.86
C ILE A 15 49.41 -47.26 -21.38
N VAL A 16 48.72 -46.35 -22.08
CA VAL A 16 49.04 -45.98 -23.47
C VAL A 16 49.62 -44.56 -23.45
N PRO A 17 50.83 -44.30 -23.99
CA PRO A 17 51.46 -42.99 -23.93
C PRO A 17 50.96 -42.08 -25.06
N LEU A 18 50.44 -40.90 -24.70
CA LEU A 18 50.26 -39.79 -25.63
C LEU A 18 51.57 -38.99 -25.73
N ARG A 19 52.12 -38.93 -26.95
CA ARG A 19 53.31 -38.13 -27.29
C ARG A 19 53.02 -36.64 -27.12
N PHE A 20 53.89 -35.95 -26.37
CA PHE A 20 53.97 -34.50 -26.33
C PHE A 20 54.58 -33.99 -27.65
N VAL A 21 53.85 -33.13 -28.37
CA VAL A 21 54.44 -32.23 -29.38
C VAL A 21 54.64 -30.89 -28.69
N THR A 22 55.90 -30.57 -28.37
CA THR A 22 56.30 -29.25 -27.89
C THR A 22 56.28 -28.28 -29.08
N GLY A 23 55.16 -27.58 -29.26
CA GLY A 23 55.06 -26.42 -30.14
C GLY A 23 55.39 -25.15 -29.38
N SER A 24 56.59 -24.63 -29.57
CA SER A 24 57.03 -23.30 -29.13
C SER A 24 56.13 -22.22 -29.72
N VAL A 25 55.40 -21.48 -28.87
CA VAL A 25 54.71 -20.26 -29.29
C VAL A 25 55.75 -19.16 -29.46
N GLU A 26 56.07 -18.84 -30.70
CA GLU A 26 56.81 -17.63 -31.06
C GLU A 26 56.03 -16.40 -30.58
N LYS A 27 56.71 -15.54 -29.83
CA LYS A 27 56.25 -14.20 -29.48
C LYS A 27 56.11 -13.38 -30.75
N SER A 28 54.87 -13.20 -31.23
CA SER A 28 54.56 -12.10 -32.12
C SER A 28 53.22 -11.45 -31.76
N SER A 29 53.33 -10.21 -31.28
CA SER A 29 52.32 -9.15 -31.33
C SER A 29 50.89 -9.45 -30.87
N LEU A 30 50.68 -9.52 -29.56
CA LEU A 30 49.39 -9.20 -28.95
C LEU A 30 49.52 -8.01 -28.00
N LYS A 31 48.88 -6.90 -28.40
CA LYS A 31 48.68 -5.70 -27.60
C LYS A 31 48.02 -6.06 -26.27
N HIS A 32 48.44 -5.39 -25.20
CA HIS A 32 47.96 -5.51 -23.82
C HIS A 32 46.51 -5.99 -23.65
N HIS A 33 46.34 -7.29 -23.39
CA HIS A 33 45.22 -7.80 -22.60
C HIS A 33 45.75 -8.68 -21.47
N GLN A 34 45.21 -8.45 -20.27
CA GLN A 34 45.75 -8.91 -18.99
C GLN A 34 45.79 -10.45 -18.91
N PRO A 35 46.85 -11.04 -18.30
CA PRO A 35 47.03 -12.51 -18.18
C PRO A 35 45.92 -13.24 -17.38
N ARG A 36 45.04 -12.52 -16.68
CA ARG A 36 43.91 -13.08 -15.93
C ARG A 36 42.74 -13.55 -16.80
N GLN A 37 42.57 -13.00 -18.00
CA GLN A 37 41.46 -13.39 -18.90
C GLN A 37 41.69 -14.75 -19.58
N LEU A 38 42.94 -15.07 -19.94
CA LEU A 38 43.28 -16.35 -20.59
C LEU A 38 43.06 -17.56 -19.65
N TYR A 39 43.37 -17.42 -18.36
CA TYR A 39 43.16 -18.48 -17.36
C TYR A 39 41.68 -18.80 -17.11
N ALA A 40 40.79 -17.80 -17.20
CA ALA A 40 39.36 -18.01 -16.99
C ALA A 40 38.69 -18.77 -18.16
N ILE A 41 39.21 -18.63 -19.39
CA ILE A 41 38.70 -19.32 -20.58
C ILE A 41 38.96 -20.83 -20.49
N GLU A 42 40.15 -21.25 -20.02
CA GLU A 42 40.43 -22.67 -19.77
C GLU A 42 39.49 -23.26 -18.70
N LEU A 43 39.11 -22.49 -17.68
CA LEU A 43 38.21 -22.96 -16.61
C LEU A 43 36.74 -23.13 -17.05
N CYS A 44 36.20 -22.28 -17.94
CA CYS A 44 34.83 -22.50 -18.45
C CYS A 44 34.73 -23.71 -19.40
N MET A 45 35.84 -24.07 -20.09
CA MET A 45 35.90 -25.28 -20.94
C MET A 45 36.07 -26.58 -20.12
N ILE A 46 36.54 -26.49 -18.88
CA ILE A 46 36.78 -27.63 -17.98
C ILE A 46 35.63 -27.76 -16.96
N GLN A 47 34.39 -27.91 -17.43
CA GLN A 47 33.29 -28.35 -16.55
C GLN A 47 33.32 -29.87 -16.23
N THR A 48 34.38 -30.61 -16.62
CA THR A 48 34.43 -32.07 -16.42
C THR A 48 35.75 -32.67 -15.90
N ILE A 49 36.79 -31.90 -15.54
CA ILE A 49 38.01 -32.52 -14.97
C ILE A 49 38.19 -32.15 -13.50
N ARG A 50 37.91 -33.13 -12.63
CA ARG A 50 38.47 -33.19 -11.27
C ARG A 50 39.99 -33.29 -11.39
N PHE A 51 40.73 -32.20 -11.20
CA PHE A 51 42.17 -32.29 -10.95
C PHE A 51 42.42 -32.46 -9.45
N VAL A 52 42.96 -33.62 -9.08
CA VAL A 52 43.58 -33.84 -7.78
C VAL A 52 45.05 -33.46 -7.93
N ALA A 53 45.45 -32.35 -7.31
CA ALA A 53 46.85 -32.07 -7.01
C ALA A 53 46.96 -31.71 -5.53
N GLY A 54 47.44 -32.65 -4.71
CA GLY A 54 47.88 -32.36 -3.34
C GLY A 54 46.79 -32.24 -2.26
N GLY A 55 45.65 -32.94 -2.38
CA GLY A 55 44.77 -33.22 -1.24
C GLY A 55 44.01 -32.02 -0.64
N LYS A 56 43.96 -30.86 -1.31
CA LYS A 56 43.13 -29.73 -0.87
C LYS A 56 42.18 -29.33 -1.99
N LEU A 57 40.88 -29.52 -1.75
CA LEU A 57 39.80 -28.91 -2.54
C LEU A 57 39.92 -27.39 -2.39
N LEU A 58 40.56 -26.73 -3.35
CA LEU A 58 40.44 -25.29 -3.47
C LEU A 58 39.21 -25.02 -4.35
N ASN A 59 38.08 -24.76 -3.69
CA ASN A 59 37.03 -23.98 -4.32
C ASN A 59 37.68 -22.65 -4.69
N TYR A 60 37.89 -22.39 -5.98
CA TYR A 60 38.26 -21.06 -6.45
C TYR A 60 37.02 -20.17 -6.42
N SER A 61 36.46 -19.96 -5.23
CA SER A 61 35.47 -18.94 -4.93
C SER A 61 36.10 -17.67 -4.36
N GLU A 62 37.45 -17.57 -4.33
CA GLU A 62 38.14 -16.55 -3.52
C GLU A 62 39.29 -15.79 -4.21
N SER A 63 39.29 -15.69 -5.54
CA SER A 63 40.06 -14.62 -6.19
C SER A 63 39.22 -13.92 -7.25
N SER A 64 38.82 -12.69 -6.90
CA SER A 64 37.96 -11.76 -7.65
C SER A 64 36.62 -12.37 -8.05
N GLY A 65 35.60 -12.21 -7.19
CA GLY A 65 34.19 -12.35 -7.55
C GLY A 65 33.75 -11.29 -8.56
N GLN A 66 34.48 -11.18 -9.67
CA GLN A 66 34.30 -10.24 -10.76
C GLN A 66 33.97 -10.97 -12.07
N TYR A 67 34.28 -12.26 -12.22
CA TYR A 67 34.03 -13.01 -13.45
C TYR A 67 33.21 -14.28 -13.20
N GLY A 68 32.33 -14.62 -14.14
CA GLY A 68 31.47 -15.82 -14.12
C GLY A 68 31.48 -16.51 -15.49
N CYS A 69 30.97 -17.74 -15.54
CA CYS A 69 30.84 -18.51 -16.79
C CYS A 69 29.40 -18.50 -17.30
N CYS A 70 29.22 -18.33 -18.61
CA CYS A 70 27.95 -18.47 -19.32
C CYS A 70 28.17 -19.36 -20.54
N GLY A 71 27.67 -20.59 -20.50
CA GLY A 71 28.07 -21.61 -21.48
C GLY A 71 29.59 -21.77 -21.48
N ASN A 72 30.21 -21.57 -22.65
CA ASN A 72 31.66 -21.66 -22.83
C ASN A 72 32.38 -20.30 -22.76
N THR A 73 31.68 -19.21 -22.42
CA THR A 73 32.27 -17.87 -22.35
C THR A 73 32.42 -17.38 -20.92
N VAL A 74 33.50 -16.64 -20.68
CA VAL A 74 33.71 -15.89 -19.43
C VAL A 74 33.08 -14.51 -19.59
N TYR A 75 32.40 -14.03 -18.55
CA TYR A 75 31.81 -12.69 -18.51
C TYR A 75 32.11 -11.99 -17.19
N ASP A 76 32.10 -10.65 -17.18
CA ASP A 76 32.27 -9.86 -15.94
C ASP A 76 30.92 -9.75 -15.20
N ILE A 77 30.82 -10.32 -14.01
CA ILE A 77 29.56 -10.37 -13.23
C ILE A 77 29.09 -9.00 -12.75
N ASN A 78 29.97 -7.98 -12.74
CA ASN A 78 29.59 -6.62 -12.35
C ASN A 78 28.93 -5.86 -13.51
N THR A 79 29.16 -6.27 -14.77
CA THR A 79 28.69 -5.53 -15.95
C THR A 79 27.82 -6.35 -16.90
N GLN A 80 27.83 -7.68 -16.78
CA GLN A 80 27.17 -8.61 -17.67
C GLN A 80 26.40 -9.66 -16.89
N LEU A 81 25.42 -10.28 -17.56
CA LEU A 81 24.59 -11.35 -17.06
C LEU A 81 24.58 -12.51 -18.05
N CYS A 82 24.25 -13.71 -17.58
CA CYS A 82 24.12 -14.88 -18.43
C CYS A 82 22.67 -15.12 -18.84
N CYS A 83 22.42 -15.26 -20.14
CA CYS A 83 21.11 -15.59 -20.70
C CYS A 83 21.03 -17.06 -21.05
N ASN A 84 20.01 -17.76 -20.52
CA ASN A 84 19.72 -19.17 -20.79
C ASN A 84 20.92 -20.12 -20.64
N SER A 85 21.91 -19.77 -19.82
CA SER A 85 23.17 -20.53 -19.66
C SER A 85 24.01 -20.67 -20.94
N GLU A 86 23.74 -19.86 -21.97
CA GLU A 86 24.38 -19.99 -23.29
C GLU A 86 25.12 -18.71 -23.71
N GLN A 87 24.55 -17.53 -23.44
CA GLN A 87 25.07 -16.27 -23.96
C GLN A 87 25.14 -15.17 -22.89
N SER A 88 26.32 -14.61 -22.66
CA SER A 88 26.50 -13.43 -21.81
C SER A 88 26.00 -12.16 -22.50
N TYR A 89 25.37 -11.24 -21.77
CA TYR A 89 24.84 -9.99 -22.29
C TYR A 89 24.99 -8.83 -21.30
N SER A 90 25.01 -7.60 -21.81
CA SER A 90 25.09 -6.38 -21.00
C SER A 90 23.69 -5.82 -20.72
N PRO A 91 23.18 -5.80 -19.47
CA PRO A 91 21.81 -5.36 -19.17
C PRO A 91 21.54 -3.86 -19.43
N SER A 92 22.59 -3.07 -19.68
CA SER A 92 22.48 -1.66 -20.03
C SER A 92 22.00 -1.46 -21.48
N ILE A 93 22.33 -2.38 -22.38
CA ILE A 93 22.04 -2.29 -23.83
C ILE A 93 21.36 -3.53 -24.41
N GLN A 94 21.27 -4.63 -23.67
CA GLN A 94 20.69 -5.90 -24.10
C GLN A 94 19.71 -6.46 -23.05
N LEU A 95 18.78 -7.30 -23.51
CA LEU A 95 17.89 -8.10 -22.66
C LEU A 95 18.01 -9.59 -22.99
N CYS A 96 17.86 -10.42 -21.95
CA CYS A 96 17.59 -11.84 -22.12
C CYS A 96 16.08 -12.09 -22.21
N CYS A 97 15.63 -12.63 -23.35
CA CYS A 97 14.26 -13.13 -23.53
C CYS A 97 14.26 -14.66 -23.59
N ASN A 98 13.08 -15.28 -23.62
CA ASN A 98 12.95 -16.75 -23.66
C ASN A 98 13.77 -17.41 -24.79
N ASP A 99 13.93 -16.73 -25.93
CA ASP A 99 14.64 -17.24 -27.11
C ASP A 99 16.05 -16.63 -27.28
N GLY A 100 16.65 -16.09 -26.21
CA GLY A 100 18.02 -15.58 -26.21
C GLY A 100 18.14 -14.06 -26.09
N VAL A 101 19.36 -13.55 -26.35
CA VAL A 101 19.74 -12.15 -26.13
C VAL A 101 19.22 -11.25 -27.26
N ARG A 102 18.72 -10.06 -26.89
CA ARG A 102 18.19 -9.05 -27.81
C ARG A 102 18.80 -7.68 -27.55
N GLU A 103 19.05 -6.93 -28.62
CA GLU A 103 19.49 -5.54 -28.55
C GLU A 103 18.34 -4.63 -28.05
N GLY A 104 18.55 -4.01 -26.89
CA GLY A 104 17.61 -3.14 -26.21
C GLY A 104 17.99 -2.93 -24.75
N SER A 105 17.97 -1.68 -24.28
CA SER A 105 18.16 -1.41 -22.85
C SER A 105 16.96 -1.90 -22.04
N SER A 106 17.21 -2.54 -20.91
CA SER A 106 16.18 -2.99 -19.94
C SER A 106 15.28 -1.85 -19.43
N ASN A 107 15.76 -0.60 -19.49
CA ASN A 107 14.98 0.59 -19.14
C ASN A 107 13.97 1.01 -20.22
N THR A 108 14.13 0.54 -21.46
CA THR A 108 13.30 0.94 -22.61
C THR A 108 12.42 -0.18 -23.11
N TYR A 109 12.92 -1.42 -23.04
CA TYR A 109 12.28 -2.59 -23.63
C TYR A 109 12.00 -3.66 -22.57
N GLY A 110 10.98 -4.47 -22.82
CA GLY A 110 10.73 -5.72 -22.12
C GLY A 110 10.54 -6.86 -23.13
N CYS A 111 10.58 -8.10 -22.65
CA CYS A 111 10.35 -9.28 -23.48
C CYS A 111 8.87 -9.64 -23.56
N CYS A 112 8.43 -10.05 -24.75
CA CYS A 112 7.10 -10.60 -24.97
C CYS A 112 7.16 -11.76 -25.96
N GLY A 113 7.08 -12.99 -25.45
CA GLY A 113 7.40 -14.17 -26.25
C GLY A 113 8.81 -14.05 -26.83
N LYS A 114 8.91 -14.10 -28.17
CA LYS A 114 10.18 -14.10 -28.90
C LYS A 114 10.75 -12.70 -29.17
N GLY A 115 9.97 -11.64 -28.95
CA GLY A 115 10.30 -10.27 -29.36
C GLY A 115 10.38 -9.27 -28.21
N LEU A 116 10.88 -8.07 -28.53
CA LEU A 116 10.89 -6.93 -27.61
C LEU A 116 9.63 -6.07 -27.75
N TYR A 117 9.21 -5.44 -26.66
CA TYR A 117 8.19 -4.39 -26.66
C TYR A 117 8.67 -3.17 -25.88
N ARG A 118 8.23 -1.99 -26.27
CA ARG A 118 8.60 -0.72 -25.63
C ARG A 118 7.78 -0.47 -24.37
N LEU A 119 8.44 -0.41 -23.21
CA LEU A 119 7.80 -0.20 -21.91
C LEU A 119 6.92 1.07 -21.89
N ARG A 120 7.35 2.13 -22.60
CA ARG A 120 6.67 3.43 -22.61
C ARG A 120 5.26 3.39 -23.20
N ASN A 121 5.02 2.70 -24.31
CA ASN A 121 3.77 2.76 -25.07
C ASN A 121 3.17 1.40 -25.43
N GLU A 122 3.85 0.31 -25.10
CA GLU A 122 3.39 -1.05 -25.38
C GLU A 122 3.15 -1.82 -24.06
N VAL A 123 2.43 -2.93 -24.17
CA VAL A 123 2.22 -3.93 -23.12
C VAL A 123 2.15 -5.31 -23.75
N CYS A 124 2.71 -6.31 -23.08
CA CYS A 124 2.65 -7.71 -23.49
C CYS A 124 1.45 -8.41 -22.82
N CYS A 125 0.51 -8.93 -23.61
CA CYS A 125 -0.62 -9.70 -23.12
C CYS A 125 -0.59 -11.10 -23.75
N ASN A 126 -0.39 -12.15 -22.94
CA ASN A 126 -0.29 -13.54 -23.38
C ASN A 126 0.64 -13.74 -24.60
N GLY A 127 1.85 -13.18 -24.53
CA GLY A 127 2.87 -13.32 -25.58
C GLY A 127 2.66 -12.44 -26.81
N LYS A 128 1.65 -11.56 -26.82
CA LYS A 128 1.41 -10.59 -27.91
C LYS A 128 1.63 -9.16 -27.45
N ASN A 129 2.32 -8.38 -28.28
CA ASN A 129 2.54 -6.95 -28.07
C ASN A 129 1.32 -6.12 -28.49
N HIS A 130 0.91 -5.20 -27.62
CA HIS A 130 -0.17 -4.26 -27.90
C HIS A 130 0.30 -2.82 -27.72
N ARG A 131 0.03 -1.98 -28.72
CA ARG A 131 0.28 -0.54 -28.66
C ARG A 131 -0.94 0.18 -28.09
N LEU A 132 -0.75 0.91 -27.00
CA LEU A 132 -1.77 1.77 -26.43
C LEU A 132 -1.31 3.23 -26.51
N ARG A 133 -2.18 4.12 -27.04
CA ARG A 133 -1.91 5.56 -27.13
C ARG A 133 -1.64 6.21 -25.76
N SER A 134 -2.14 5.61 -24.68
CA SER A 134 -1.96 6.14 -23.32
C SER A 134 -0.63 5.73 -22.72
N ARG A 135 0.13 6.73 -22.23
CA ARG A 135 1.39 6.53 -21.48
C ARG A 135 1.19 6.12 -20.02
N ARG A 136 -0.04 6.15 -19.50
CA ARG A 136 -0.34 5.91 -18.08
C ARG A 136 -1.38 4.81 -17.92
N HIS A 137 -1.06 3.81 -17.08
CA HIS A 137 -1.88 2.64 -16.70
C HIS A 137 -2.33 1.80 -17.91
N LYS A 138 -1.64 0.69 -18.15
CA LYS A 138 -1.93 -0.29 -19.20
C LYS A 138 -2.01 -1.65 -18.53
N GLU A 139 -3.11 -2.36 -18.74
CA GLU A 139 -3.36 -3.65 -18.11
C GLU A 139 -3.76 -4.66 -19.17
N CYS A 140 -3.50 -5.94 -18.89
CA CYS A 140 -3.98 -7.04 -19.70
C CYS A 140 -5.25 -7.62 -19.11
N CYS A 141 -6.17 -7.99 -19.98
CA CYS A 141 -7.33 -8.81 -19.66
C CYS A 141 -7.30 -10.03 -20.58
N GLY A 142 -6.61 -11.07 -20.15
CA GLY A 142 -6.26 -12.19 -21.03
C GLY A 142 -5.39 -11.72 -22.19
N ARG A 143 -5.87 -11.89 -23.43
CA ARG A 143 -5.15 -11.49 -24.65
C ARG A 143 -5.38 -10.03 -25.06
N GLU A 144 -6.26 -9.29 -24.37
CA GLU A 144 -6.57 -7.90 -24.71
C GLU A 144 -5.82 -6.93 -23.80
N ALA A 145 -5.17 -5.94 -24.40
CA ALA A 145 -4.62 -4.80 -23.67
C ALA A 145 -5.64 -3.67 -23.57
N PHE A 146 -5.81 -3.12 -22.36
CA PHE A 146 -6.71 -2.00 -22.14
C PHE A 146 -6.12 -0.96 -21.20
N ASN A 147 -6.68 0.25 -21.25
CA ASN A 147 -6.44 1.27 -20.24
C ASN A 147 -7.56 1.18 -19.19
N PRO A 148 -7.27 0.85 -17.92
CA PRO A 148 -8.30 0.70 -16.90
C PRO A 148 -9.05 2.02 -16.62
N GLY A 149 -8.39 3.17 -16.81
CA GLY A 149 -9.00 4.48 -16.60
C GLY A 149 -9.82 4.52 -15.31
N TYR A 150 -11.05 5.06 -15.39
CA TYR A 150 -12.00 5.04 -14.27
C TYR A 150 -13.13 4.02 -14.42
N THR A 151 -13.29 3.44 -15.62
CA THR A 151 -14.50 2.70 -15.97
C THR A 151 -14.25 1.36 -16.64
N LYS A 152 -13.05 1.10 -17.16
CA LYS A 152 -12.76 -0.20 -17.77
C LYS A 152 -12.18 -1.12 -16.70
N LYS A 153 -12.68 -2.35 -16.64
CA LYS A 153 -12.21 -3.39 -15.73
C LYS A 153 -12.09 -4.70 -16.49
N CYS A 154 -11.29 -5.63 -15.98
CA CYS A 154 -11.22 -6.99 -16.49
C CYS A 154 -12.12 -7.92 -15.67
N CYS A 155 -12.79 -8.85 -16.35
CA CYS A 155 -13.51 -9.96 -15.75
C CYS A 155 -12.95 -11.27 -16.29
N HIS A 156 -12.43 -12.11 -15.39
CA HIS A 156 -12.04 -13.48 -15.71
C HIS A 156 -13.30 -14.35 -15.59
N LEU A 157 -13.65 -15.05 -16.67
CA LEU A 157 -14.86 -15.82 -16.78
C LEU A 157 -14.61 -17.29 -16.42
N GLU A 158 -15.65 -17.99 -15.98
CA GLU A 158 -15.57 -19.42 -15.57
C GLU A 158 -15.05 -20.32 -16.71
N ASN A 159 -15.30 -19.96 -17.98
CA ASN A 159 -14.81 -20.68 -19.14
C ASN A 159 -13.31 -20.41 -19.46
N GLY A 160 -12.56 -19.81 -18.53
CA GLY A 160 -11.14 -19.48 -18.69
C GLY A 160 -10.85 -18.26 -19.57
N SER A 161 -11.87 -17.70 -20.25
CA SER A 161 -11.69 -16.48 -21.04
C SER A 161 -11.70 -15.22 -20.15
N SER A 162 -11.15 -14.12 -20.65
CA SER A 162 -11.15 -12.84 -19.93
C SER A 162 -11.74 -11.76 -20.82
N ARG A 163 -12.56 -10.87 -20.25
CA ARG A 163 -13.21 -9.79 -21.00
C ARG A 163 -13.11 -8.45 -20.31
N VAL A 164 -12.76 -7.43 -21.08
CA VAL A 164 -12.83 -6.04 -20.62
C VAL A 164 -14.28 -5.59 -20.62
N TYR A 165 -14.71 -4.91 -19.56
CA TYR A 165 -16.07 -4.39 -19.44
C TYR A 165 -16.09 -2.99 -18.85
N ASN A 166 -17.21 -2.28 -19.08
CA ASN A 166 -17.46 -0.97 -18.48
C ASN A 166 -18.16 -1.11 -17.13
N SER A 167 -17.49 -0.74 -16.05
CA SER A 167 -17.95 -0.84 -14.66
C SER A 167 -19.13 0.08 -14.32
N ARG A 168 -19.54 0.97 -15.22
CA ARG A 168 -20.79 1.74 -15.07
C ARG A 168 -22.03 0.95 -15.52
N ARG A 169 -21.86 -0.05 -16.38
CA ARG A 169 -22.96 -0.82 -16.99
C ARG A 169 -22.99 -2.27 -16.54
N LYS A 170 -21.82 -2.86 -16.29
CA LYS A 170 -21.68 -4.27 -15.92
C LYS A 170 -20.80 -4.39 -14.67
N SER A 171 -20.92 -5.53 -13.99
CA SER A 171 -20.04 -5.97 -12.91
C SER A 171 -19.55 -7.38 -13.19
N CYS A 172 -18.40 -7.77 -12.64
CA CYS A 172 -17.92 -9.14 -12.66
C CYS A 172 -18.20 -9.78 -11.31
N CYS A 173 -18.83 -10.95 -11.28
CA CYS A 173 -19.16 -11.68 -10.06
C CYS A 173 -19.13 -13.18 -10.32
N GLY A 174 -18.38 -13.95 -9.51
CA GLY A 174 -18.28 -15.41 -9.68
C GLY A 174 -17.95 -15.84 -11.11
N GLY A 175 -17.03 -15.14 -11.79
CA GLY A 175 -16.69 -15.42 -13.18
C GLY A 175 -17.79 -15.15 -14.22
N LYS A 176 -18.79 -14.33 -13.88
CA LYS A 176 -19.88 -13.93 -14.78
C LYS A 176 -19.98 -12.41 -14.90
N LEU A 177 -20.27 -11.93 -16.11
CA LEU A 177 -20.58 -10.52 -16.35
C LEU A 177 -22.07 -10.27 -16.13
N ILE A 178 -22.40 -9.54 -15.07
CA ILE A 178 -23.76 -9.22 -14.67
C ILE A 178 -24.08 -7.74 -14.93
N ASN A 179 -25.37 -7.37 -14.89
CA ASN A 179 -25.81 -5.98 -14.91
C ASN A 179 -25.21 -5.21 -13.71
N GLY A 180 -24.64 -4.03 -13.94
CA GLY A 180 -23.99 -3.20 -12.91
C GLY A 180 -24.94 -2.71 -11.80
N GLN A 181 -26.26 -2.76 -12.04
CA GLN A 181 -27.27 -2.50 -11.01
C GLN A 181 -27.28 -3.57 -9.92
N LEU A 182 -26.93 -4.82 -10.25
CA LEU A 182 -26.87 -5.93 -9.30
C LEU A 182 -25.64 -5.84 -8.39
N GLY A 183 -25.78 -6.38 -7.18
CA GLY A 183 -24.70 -6.61 -6.22
C GLY A 183 -24.02 -7.94 -6.45
N CYS A 184 -22.84 -8.10 -5.88
CA CYS A 184 -22.10 -9.37 -5.85
C CYS A 184 -21.82 -9.73 -4.39
N CYS A 185 -22.06 -10.98 -4.02
CA CYS A 185 -21.84 -11.54 -2.69
C CYS A 185 -21.22 -12.93 -2.82
N GLY A 186 -19.93 -13.05 -2.51
CA GLY A 186 -19.16 -14.24 -2.90
C GLY A 186 -19.22 -14.44 -4.42
N ASN A 187 -19.77 -15.58 -4.85
CA ASN A 187 -19.98 -15.90 -6.27
C ASN A 187 -21.41 -15.65 -6.76
N ASN A 188 -22.31 -15.20 -5.89
CA ASN A 188 -23.71 -14.97 -6.21
C ASN A 188 -23.98 -13.48 -6.45
N PHE A 189 -24.83 -13.18 -7.43
CA PHE A 189 -25.34 -11.83 -7.62
C PHE A 189 -26.70 -11.67 -6.96
N PHE A 190 -27.04 -10.44 -6.58
CA PHE A 190 -28.32 -10.14 -5.92
C PHE A 190 -28.84 -8.77 -6.32
N ASN A 191 -30.14 -8.55 -6.15
CA ASN A 191 -30.74 -7.24 -6.36
C ASN A 191 -30.53 -6.36 -5.12
N LYS A 192 -29.85 -5.22 -5.31
CA LYS A 192 -29.54 -4.27 -4.22
C LYS A 192 -30.79 -3.63 -3.61
N SER A 193 -31.93 -3.68 -4.30
CA SER A 193 -33.19 -3.10 -3.83
C SER A 193 -33.92 -3.98 -2.81
N ASN A 194 -33.58 -5.27 -2.69
CA ASN A 194 -34.29 -6.19 -1.79
C ASN A 194 -33.38 -7.18 -1.05
N ALA A 195 -32.06 -6.96 -1.06
CA ALA A 195 -31.12 -7.84 -0.38
C ALA A 195 -29.81 -7.12 -0.01
N VAL A 196 -29.12 -7.67 0.98
CA VAL A 196 -27.82 -7.23 1.50
C VAL A 196 -26.87 -8.42 1.51
N CYS A 197 -25.58 -8.18 1.23
CA CYS A 197 -24.55 -9.19 1.34
C CYS A 197 -23.95 -9.23 2.75
N CYS A 198 -23.88 -10.42 3.35
CA CYS A 198 -23.34 -10.62 4.69
C CYS A 198 -22.50 -11.90 4.74
N GLY A 199 -21.17 -11.77 4.88
CA GLY A 199 -20.26 -12.92 4.97
C GLY A 199 -20.39 -13.93 3.82
N ASN A 200 -20.44 -13.46 2.57
CA ASN A 200 -20.70 -14.26 1.35
C ASN A 200 -22.11 -14.85 1.21
N ARG A 201 -23.03 -14.51 2.11
CA ARG A 201 -24.45 -14.91 2.03
C ARG A 201 -25.32 -13.72 1.62
N VAL A 202 -26.28 -13.97 0.75
CA VAL A 202 -27.29 -12.96 0.35
C VAL A 202 -28.46 -13.09 1.31
N LEU A 203 -28.77 -12.01 2.03
CA LEU A 203 -29.89 -11.93 2.95
C LEU A 203 -30.95 -10.97 2.41
N SER A 204 -32.17 -11.47 2.23
CA SER A 204 -33.30 -10.67 1.71
C SER A 204 -33.81 -9.67 2.76
N THR A 205 -34.21 -8.49 2.31
CA THR A 205 -34.82 -7.45 3.15
C THR A 205 -35.58 -6.44 2.30
N ASN A 206 -36.65 -5.87 2.83
CA ASN A 206 -37.40 -4.80 2.17
C ASN A 206 -36.81 -3.41 2.44
N GLN A 207 -35.74 -3.32 3.26
CA GLN A 207 -35.12 -2.05 3.67
C GLN A 207 -33.59 -2.11 3.60
N PRO A 208 -32.98 -2.40 2.43
CA PRO A 208 -31.54 -2.62 2.30
C PRO A 208 -30.69 -1.38 2.65
N ASP A 209 -31.25 -0.17 2.55
CA ASP A 209 -30.52 1.08 2.83
C ASP A 209 -30.23 1.31 4.32
N ILE A 210 -30.93 0.62 5.22
CA ILE A 210 -30.83 0.81 6.68
C ILE A 210 -30.41 -0.47 7.41
N MET A 211 -30.27 -1.57 6.67
CA MET A 211 -29.82 -2.85 7.21
C MET A 211 -28.32 -3.01 7.00
N ASP A 212 -27.63 -3.43 8.06
CA ASP A 212 -26.22 -3.79 8.00
C ASP A 212 -26.02 -5.23 8.47
N CYS A 213 -24.84 -5.78 8.20
CA CYS A 213 -24.49 -7.17 8.45
C CYS A 213 -23.80 -7.31 9.81
N CYS A 214 -24.33 -8.20 10.65
CA CYS A 214 -23.62 -8.73 11.80
C CYS A 214 -23.16 -10.16 11.49
N LEU A 215 -21.85 -10.34 11.42
CA LEU A 215 -21.23 -11.63 11.19
C LEU A 215 -20.59 -12.14 12.48
N ASP A 216 -21.00 -13.33 12.90
CA ASP A 216 -20.34 -14.11 13.93
C ASP A 216 -19.19 -14.88 13.27
N PRO A 217 -17.92 -14.53 13.55
CA PRO A 217 -16.77 -15.18 12.95
C PRO A 217 -16.54 -16.60 13.48
N GLU A 218 -17.05 -16.94 14.66
CA GLU A 218 -16.85 -18.25 15.30
C GLU A 218 -17.82 -19.28 14.71
N ASN A 219 -19.08 -18.90 14.55
CA ASN A 219 -20.13 -19.81 14.06
C ASN A 219 -20.49 -19.58 12.59
N GLY A 220 -19.92 -18.57 11.93
CA GLY A 220 -20.25 -18.19 10.56
C GLY A 220 -21.70 -17.73 10.38
N ILE A 221 -22.36 -17.32 11.47
CA ILE A 221 -23.75 -16.87 11.48
C ILE A 221 -23.81 -15.43 10.99
N ALA A 222 -24.66 -15.19 9.99
CA ALA A 222 -24.88 -13.89 9.37
C ALA A 222 -26.30 -13.40 9.68
N ARG A 223 -26.42 -12.22 10.29
CA ARG A 223 -27.72 -11.60 10.62
C ARG A 223 -27.77 -10.17 10.13
N LEU A 224 -28.94 -9.72 9.68
CA LEU A 224 -29.17 -8.31 9.38
C LEU A 224 -29.62 -7.58 10.65
N TYR A 225 -29.19 -6.34 10.80
CA TYR A 225 -29.65 -5.46 11.87
C TYR A 225 -29.90 -4.04 11.36
N ASN A 226 -30.81 -3.33 12.00
CA ASN A 226 -31.12 -1.95 11.64
C ASN A 226 -30.11 -0.99 12.27
N ILE A 227 -29.39 -0.23 11.46
CA ILE A 227 -28.32 0.69 11.89
C ILE A 227 -28.80 1.83 12.81
N TYR A 228 -30.11 2.10 12.85
CA TYR A 228 -30.69 3.14 13.67
C TYR A 228 -31.08 2.67 15.07
N THR A 229 -31.29 1.36 15.27
CA THR A 229 -31.79 0.79 16.52
C THR A 229 -30.80 -0.18 17.15
N GLN A 230 -29.90 -0.76 16.36
CA GLN A 230 -29.00 -1.82 16.77
C GLN A 230 -27.55 -1.55 16.34
N SER A 231 -26.63 -2.27 16.98
CA SER A 231 -25.22 -2.34 16.59
C SER A 231 -24.75 -3.79 16.67
N CYS A 232 -23.79 -4.15 15.81
CA CYS A 232 -23.13 -5.45 15.86
C CYS A 232 -21.80 -5.33 16.61
N CYS A 233 -21.56 -6.22 17.55
CA CYS A 233 -20.28 -6.35 18.21
C CYS A 233 -19.97 -7.84 18.41
N ARG A 234 -18.82 -8.29 17.88
CA ARG A 234 -18.38 -9.70 17.92
C ARG A 234 -19.46 -10.71 17.51
N GLY A 235 -20.24 -10.42 16.47
CA GLY A 235 -21.30 -11.33 16.00
C GLY A 235 -22.61 -11.26 16.77
N HIS A 236 -22.68 -10.49 17.86
CA HIS A 236 -23.88 -10.31 18.66
C HIS A 236 -24.52 -8.94 18.42
N LEU A 237 -25.86 -8.92 18.45
CA LEU A 237 -26.63 -7.70 18.30
C LEU A 237 -26.85 -7.05 19.66
N HIS A 238 -26.53 -5.77 19.74
CA HIS A 238 -26.79 -4.92 20.89
C HIS A 238 -27.71 -3.77 20.48
N SER A 239 -28.29 -3.12 21.49
CA SER A 239 -28.91 -1.80 21.32
C SER A 239 -27.94 -0.83 20.67
N ARG A 240 -28.48 0.18 19.99
CA ARG A 240 -27.67 1.20 19.31
C ARG A 240 -26.66 1.83 20.28
N GLY A 241 -25.41 1.95 19.85
CA GLY A 241 -24.39 2.73 20.55
C GLY A 241 -23.31 1.90 21.19
N PHE A 242 -23.47 0.58 21.28
CA PHE A 242 -22.42 -0.31 21.77
C PHE A 242 -21.18 -0.24 20.87
N GLN A 243 -20.02 -0.30 21.50
CA GLN A 243 -18.70 -0.24 20.86
C GLN A 243 -17.85 -1.41 21.33
N GLN A 244 -16.84 -1.76 20.54
CA GLN A 244 -15.86 -2.79 20.90
C GLN A 244 -14.68 -2.16 21.63
N CYS A 245 -14.25 -2.80 22.72
CA CYS A 245 -13.02 -2.52 23.45
C CYS A 245 -12.24 -3.80 23.69
N GLY A 246 -11.17 -4.01 22.91
CA GLY A 246 -10.44 -5.28 22.94
C GLY A 246 -11.39 -6.43 22.63
N ASP A 247 -11.55 -7.34 23.60
CA ASP A 247 -12.42 -8.50 23.48
C ASP A 247 -13.87 -8.30 23.97
N SER A 248 -14.18 -7.11 24.50
CA SER A 248 -15.48 -6.83 25.11
C SER A 248 -16.30 -5.83 24.31
N CYS A 249 -17.62 -5.89 24.47
CA CYS A 249 -18.57 -4.92 23.95
C CYS A 249 -19.07 -4.06 25.11
N PHE A 250 -19.15 -2.75 24.94
CA PHE A 250 -19.55 -1.82 26.01
C PHE A 250 -20.44 -0.69 25.51
N ASP A 251 -21.25 -0.16 26.41
CA ASP A 251 -22.00 1.09 26.21
C ASP A 251 -21.11 2.29 26.58
N PRO A 252 -20.81 3.21 25.63
CA PRO A 252 -20.02 4.41 25.89
C PRO A 252 -20.60 5.35 26.94
N SER A 253 -21.89 5.25 27.26
CA SER A 253 -22.49 6.01 28.36
C SER A 253 -22.11 5.47 29.74
N GLN A 254 -21.75 4.18 29.82
CA GLN A 254 -21.48 3.47 31.07
C GLN A 254 -19.99 3.17 31.27
N ALA A 255 -19.18 3.17 30.21
CA ALA A 255 -17.76 2.83 30.30
C ALA A 255 -16.93 3.56 29.25
N THR A 256 -15.61 3.62 29.48
CA THR A 256 -14.64 4.22 28.57
C THR A 256 -13.59 3.19 28.16
N CYS A 257 -13.25 3.14 26.87
CA CYS A 257 -12.22 2.23 26.36
C CYS A 257 -10.90 2.94 26.07
N CYS A 258 -9.83 2.55 26.76
CA CYS A 258 -8.49 3.09 26.59
C CYS A 258 -7.54 2.05 26.02
N ARG A 259 -7.25 2.14 24.71
CA ARG A 259 -6.35 1.21 23.98
C ARG A 259 -6.66 -0.26 24.22
N GLY A 260 -7.94 -0.62 24.21
CA GLY A 260 -8.39 -2.00 24.42
C GLY A 260 -8.62 -2.38 25.88
N VAL A 261 -8.31 -1.49 26.84
CA VAL A 261 -8.66 -1.67 28.26
C VAL A 261 -9.98 -0.98 28.56
N LEU A 262 -10.97 -1.74 29.06
CA LEU A 262 -12.29 -1.23 29.39
C LEU A 262 -12.32 -0.71 30.84
N HIS A 263 -12.83 0.51 31.04
CA HIS A 263 -12.99 1.14 32.36
C HIS A 263 -14.49 1.35 32.66
N PRO A 264 -15.11 0.55 33.56
CA PRO A 264 -16.53 0.66 33.91
C PRO A 264 -16.86 1.90 34.75
N GLY A 265 -18.08 2.42 34.62
CA GLY A 265 -18.69 3.42 35.51
C GLY A 265 -18.34 4.88 35.23
N GLN A 266 -17.58 5.21 34.17
CA GLN A 266 -16.98 6.54 34.00
C GLN A 266 -16.97 7.03 32.54
N GLY A 267 -18.16 7.18 31.94
CA GLY A 267 -18.32 7.65 30.54
C GLY A 267 -18.29 9.17 30.35
N GLN A 268 -18.67 9.96 31.38
CA GLN A 268 -18.73 11.43 31.29
C GLN A 268 -17.61 12.09 32.11
N GLY A 269 -16.88 13.03 31.51
CA GLY A 269 -15.81 13.79 32.18
C GLY A 269 -14.47 13.04 32.30
N TYR A 270 -14.35 11.86 31.68
CA TYR A 270 -13.10 11.09 31.63
C TYR A 270 -12.65 10.90 30.17
N ASP A 271 -11.33 10.92 29.93
CA ASP A 271 -10.72 10.60 28.64
C ASP A 271 -9.52 9.65 28.87
N CYS A 272 -8.95 9.13 27.79
CA CYS A 272 -7.86 8.18 27.83
C CYS A 272 -6.49 8.86 27.68
N CYS A 273 -5.58 8.53 28.60
CA CYS A 273 -4.16 8.83 28.50
C CYS A 273 -3.38 7.52 28.32
N GLY A 274 -3.27 7.07 27.07
CA GLY A 274 -2.74 5.74 26.78
C GLY A 274 -3.76 4.65 27.14
N THR A 275 -3.41 3.76 28.06
CA THR A 275 -4.32 2.72 28.59
C THR A 275 -5.05 3.18 29.86
N GLN A 276 -4.64 4.30 30.46
CA GLN A 276 -5.20 4.81 31.70
C GLN A 276 -6.35 5.77 31.42
N LEU A 277 -7.34 5.74 32.31
CA LEU A 277 -8.42 6.71 32.37
C LEU A 277 -7.99 7.91 33.21
N TYR A 278 -8.32 9.13 32.77
CA TYR A 278 -8.09 10.34 33.55
C TYR A 278 -9.28 11.28 33.49
N ASN A 279 -9.45 12.11 34.53
CA ASN A 279 -10.53 13.08 34.56
C ASN A 279 -10.16 14.26 33.66
N ASN A 280 -10.83 14.40 32.52
CA ASN A 280 -10.51 15.41 31.53
C ASN A 280 -10.95 16.83 31.94
N THR A 281 -11.67 16.99 33.05
CA THR A 281 -12.08 18.30 33.55
C THR A 281 -10.99 18.96 34.39
N VAL A 282 -10.23 18.16 35.16
CA VAL A 282 -9.21 18.67 36.11
C VAL A 282 -7.79 18.23 35.79
N ASP A 283 -7.59 17.08 35.14
CA ASP A 283 -6.26 16.53 34.86
C ASP A 283 -5.82 16.83 33.41
N LEU A 284 -4.51 16.74 33.17
CA LEU A 284 -3.88 16.92 31.86
C LEU A 284 -3.10 15.67 31.45
N CYS A 285 -3.28 15.20 30.21
CA CYS A 285 -2.50 14.09 29.66
C CYS A 285 -1.37 14.61 28.77
N CYS A 286 -0.11 14.33 29.14
CA CYS A 286 1.08 14.70 28.38
C CYS A 286 1.86 13.44 27.98
N MET A 287 1.87 13.10 26.68
CA MET A 287 2.58 11.93 26.13
C MET A 287 2.39 10.64 26.96
N PHE A 288 1.13 10.29 27.25
CA PHE A 288 0.73 9.10 28.03
C PHE A 288 0.97 9.18 29.55
N VAL A 289 1.32 10.36 30.08
CA VAL A 289 1.43 10.63 31.52
C VAL A 289 0.29 11.53 31.97
N VAL A 290 -0.42 11.14 33.03
CA VAL A 290 -1.51 11.93 33.62
C VAL A 290 -0.95 12.84 34.72
N HIS A 291 -1.21 14.13 34.59
CA HIS A 291 -0.89 15.15 35.59
C HIS A 291 -2.16 15.60 36.29
N LYS A 292 -2.29 15.28 37.58
CA LYS A 292 -3.50 15.57 38.37
C LYS A 292 -3.65 17.06 38.62
N ASN A 293 -4.89 17.58 38.51
CA ASN A 293 -5.23 18.99 38.77
C ASN A 293 -4.47 20.04 37.92
N ALA A 294 -3.71 19.61 36.90
CA ALA A 294 -2.87 20.49 36.10
C ALA A 294 -3.68 21.54 35.32
N LYS A 295 -4.96 21.27 34.99
CA LYS A 295 -5.84 22.26 34.36
C LYS A 295 -6.27 23.36 35.33
N LEU A 296 -6.46 23.04 36.61
CA LEU A 296 -6.76 24.04 37.65
C LEU A 296 -5.59 25.02 37.84
N GLN A 297 -4.37 24.53 37.60
CA GLN A 297 -3.13 25.32 37.68
C GLN A 297 -2.78 26.05 36.37
N LYS A 298 -3.66 26.03 35.36
CA LYS A 298 -3.43 26.59 34.02
C LYS A 298 -2.12 26.07 33.40
N SER A 299 -1.74 24.83 33.67
CA SER A 299 -0.52 24.23 33.13
C SER A 299 -0.74 23.70 31.71
N ILE A 300 0.32 23.69 30.91
CA ILE A 300 0.35 23.13 29.55
C ILE A 300 1.42 22.04 29.42
N CYS A 301 1.27 21.15 28.44
CA CYS A 301 2.25 20.07 28.22
C CYS A 301 3.52 20.60 27.54
N SER A 302 4.68 20.24 28.09
CA SER A 302 6.00 20.31 27.44
C SER A 302 6.60 18.89 27.39
N GLY A 303 6.36 18.20 26.27
CA GLY A 303 6.69 16.78 26.15
C GLY A 303 5.88 15.90 27.10
N ARG A 304 6.56 15.18 28.00
CA ARG A 304 5.93 14.37 29.07
C ARG A 304 5.60 15.17 30.33
N ASN A 305 6.17 16.36 30.49
CA ASN A 305 6.03 17.18 31.69
C ASN A 305 5.02 18.31 31.48
N ILE A 306 4.66 19.00 32.57
CA ILE A 306 3.84 20.21 32.54
C ILE A 306 4.70 21.45 32.83
N VAL A 307 4.30 22.59 32.27
CA VAL A 307 4.88 23.92 32.54
C VAL A 307 3.74 24.91 32.80
N GLU A 308 4.00 25.94 33.62
CA GLU A 308 3.02 27.01 33.85
C GLU A 308 2.77 27.80 32.56
N SER A 309 1.49 28.10 32.27
CA SER A 309 1.15 28.98 31.15
C SER A 309 1.74 30.38 31.38
N PRO A 310 2.39 31.00 30.37
CA PRO A 310 2.89 32.37 30.48
C PRO A 310 1.77 33.33 30.93
N ARG A 311 1.99 34.08 32.01
CA ARG A 311 1.10 35.18 32.41
C ARG A 311 1.22 36.29 31.37
N ASN A 312 0.21 36.47 30.51
CA ASN A 312 0.15 37.58 29.57
C ASN A 312 0.05 38.91 30.34
N ARG A 313 1.09 39.75 30.27
CA ARG A 313 0.94 41.21 30.33
C ARG A 313 0.28 41.65 29.03
N GLY A 314 -0.87 42.30 29.17
CA GLY A 314 -1.50 43.20 28.21
C GLY A 314 -1.26 42.94 26.72
N SER A 315 -2.10 42.10 26.12
CA SER A 315 -2.57 42.35 24.75
C SER A 315 -4.00 41.82 24.65
N THR A 316 -4.93 42.74 24.44
CA THR A 316 -6.31 42.46 24.06
C THR A 316 -6.31 41.85 22.67
N GLU A 317 -6.22 40.52 22.57
CA GLU A 317 -6.53 39.81 21.33
C GLU A 317 -6.95 38.35 21.64
N SER A 318 -8.26 38.13 21.55
CA SER A 318 -9.00 36.87 21.49
C SER A 318 -8.29 35.56 21.88
N GLU A 319 -8.60 35.04 23.07
CA GLU A 319 -8.44 33.62 23.41
C GLU A 319 -9.43 32.77 22.59
N HIS A 320 -8.97 32.30 21.44
CA HIS A 320 -9.55 31.17 20.68
C HIS A 320 -8.38 30.34 20.14
N GLN A 321 -7.71 29.62 21.04
CA GLN A 321 -6.57 28.79 20.68
C GLN A 321 -7.05 27.44 20.11
N ASP A 322 -6.77 27.31 18.81
CA ASP A 322 -6.61 26.10 17.99
C ASP A 322 -7.82 25.25 17.60
N CYS A 323 -8.85 25.88 17.02
CA CYS A 323 -9.74 25.17 16.09
C CYS A 323 -9.02 24.91 14.75
N PRO A 324 -8.90 23.66 14.24
CA PRO A 324 -8.39 23.36 12.89
C PRO A 324 -9.22 23.92 11.71
N THR A 325 -10.17 24.82 11.97
CA THR A 325 -11.09 25.44 11.01
C THR A 325 -10.88 26.95 10.79
N ARG A 326 -9.92 27.62 11.45
CA ARG A 326 -9.65 29.05 11.18
C ARG A 326 -8.72 29.25 9.97
N HIS A 327 -8.80 30.45 9.38
CA HIS A 327 -7.94 30.91 8.29
C HIS A 327 -6.46 30.70 8.63
N ALA A 328 -5.89 29.59 8.15
CA ALA A 328 -4.46 29.38 8.24
C ALA A 328 -3.77 30.35 7.26
N ASP A 329 -2.76 31.06 7.76
CA ASP A 329 -1.95 31.94 6.91
C ASP A 329 -1.30 31.15 5.76
N ARG A 330 -0.85 31.86 4.73
CA ARG A 330 -0.31 31.25 3.51
C ARG A 330 0.91 30.36 3.79
N GLN A 331 1.74 30.65 4.80
CA GLN A 331 2.92 29.86 5.15
C GLN A 331 2.54 28.59 5.91
N SER A 332 1.62 28.68 6.87
CA SER A 332 1.05 27.55 7.62
C SER A 332 0.34 26.57 6.69
N LEU A 333 -0.44 27.06 5.73
CA LEU A 333 -1.03 26.24 4.67
C LEU A 333 0.04 25.55 3.82
N LYS A 334 1.07 26.28 3.35
CA LYS A 334 2.17 25.68 2.59
C LYS A 334 2.82 24.52 3.36
N LYS A 335 3.09 24.71 4.66
CA LYS A 335 3.69 23.69 5.52
C LYS A 335 2.76 22.48 5.73
N ALA A 336 1.46 22.72 5.89
CA ALA A 336 0.46 21.67 6.01
C ALA A 336 0.37 20.81 4.73
N PHE A 337 0.26 21.45 3.56
CA PHE A 337 0.25 20.77 2.26
C PHE A 337 1.55 20.00 1.96
N LEU A 338 2.70 20.55 2.32
CA LEU A 338 3.99 19.87 2.09
C LEU A 338 4.22 18.68 3.02
N SER A 339 3.61 18.69 4.21
CA SER A 339 3.74 17.61 5.18
C SER A 339 2.55 16.64 5.18
N SER A 340 1.52 16.89 4.36
CA SER A 340 0.33 16.03 4.30
C SER A 340 0.55 14.77 3.49
N SER A 341 0.11 13.63 4.02
CA SER A 341 0.00 12.36 3.31
C SER A 341 -1.25 12.32 2.43
N VAL A 342 -2.33 13.00 2.82
CA VAL A 342 -3.62 12.97 2.11
C VAL A 342 -4.26 14.35 2.07
N VAL A 343 -4.76 14.73 0.90
CA VAL A 343 -5.62 15.91 0.74
C VAL A 343 -6.92 15.51 0.05
N LEU A 344 -8.04 15.71 0.74
CA LEU A 344 -9.38 15.42 0.27
C LEU A 344 -10.19 16.70 0.11
N GLN A 345 -11.14 16.68 -0.80
CA GLN A 345 -12.07 17.79 -1.03
C GLN A 345 -13.48 17.24 -1.04
N GLY A 346 -14.41 17.90 -0.35
CA GLY A 346 -15.80 17.44 -0.28
C GLY A 346 -16.78 18.58 -0.11
N LYS A 347 -18.07 18.23 -0.04
CA LYS A 347 -19.14 19.15 0.37
C LYS A 347 -19.74 18.69 1.69
N VAL A 348 -19.96 19.62 2.62
CA VAL A 348 -20.65 19.33 3.87
C VAL A 348 -22.08 18.89 3.56
N ALA A 349 -22.42 17.67 3.98
CA ALA A 349 -23.73 17.05 3.76
C ALA A 349 -24.60 17.07 5.02
N LYS A 350 -24.01 16.80 6.19
CA LYS A 350 -24.67 16.76 7.49
C LYS A 350 -23.66 17.04 8.60
N ARG A 351 -24.11 17.63 9.70
CA ARG A 351 -23.34 17.89 10.91
C ARG A 351 -23.96 17.11 12.08
N TYR A 352 -23.12 16.70 13.01
CA TYR A 352 -23.50 16.12 14.29
C TYR A 352 -22.76 16.89 15.37
N SER A 353 -23.52 17.39 16.35
CA SER A 353 -22.98 17.89 17.61
C SER A 353 -23.23 16.80 18.65
N VAL A 354 -22.26 16.56 19.54
CA VAL A 354 -22.22 15.59 20.66
C VAL A 354 -22.22 14.07 20.32
N PRO A 355 -21.36 13.25 20.99
CA PRO A 355 -20.28 13.61 21.91
C PRO A 355 -19.00 14.08 21.20
N PHE A 356 -18.85 13.83 19.89
CA PHE A 356 -17.78 14.36 19.05
C PHE A 356 -18.35 15.26 17.96
N SER A 357 -17.73 16.41 17.71
CA SER A 357 -18.07 17.21 16.52
C SER A 357 -17.77 16.40 15.24
N ALA A 358 -18.81 16.00 14.49
CA ALA A 358 -18.64 15.21 13.28
C ALA A 358 -19.35 15.83 12.07
N VAL A 359 -18.72 15.71 10.91
CA VAL A 359 -19.21 16.23 9.64
C VAL A 359 -19.20 15.13 8.59
N ILE A 360 -20.34 14.92 7.93
CA ILE A 360 -20.41 14.04 6.76
C ILE A 360 -20.05 14.86 5.54
N LEU A 361 -19.01 14.44 4.83
CA LEU A 361 -18.68 14.99 3.53
C LEU A 361 -19.27 14.10 2.44
N LYS A 362 -19.90 14.70 1.45
CA LYS A 362 -20.36 14.05 0.22
C LYS A 362 -19.58 14.53 -0.98
N ASN A 363 -19.60 13.74 -2.06
CA ASN A 363 -18.89 14.01 -3.31
C ASN A 363 -17.41 14.23 -3.07
N VAL A 364 -16.83 13.37 -2.22
CA VAL A 364 -15.44 13.50 -1.81
C VAL A 364 -14.53 13.12 -2.97
N GLN A 365 -13.53 13.95 -3.22
CA GLN A 365 -12.50 13.78 -4.23
C GLN A 365 -11.14 13.82 -3.55
N MET A 366 -10.30 12.85 -3.84
CA MET A 366 -8.90 12.86 -3.41
C MET A 366 -8.08 13.71 -4.36
N LEU A 367 -7.56 14.82 -3.85
CA LEU A 367 -6.68 15.72 -4.60
C LEU A 367 -5.23 15.24 -4.53
N PHE A 368 -4.83 14.59 -3.44
CA PHE A 368 -3.46 14.18 -3.21
C PHE A 368 -3.36 12.97 -2.27
N TRP A 369 -2.38 12.11 -2.54
CA TRP A 369 -2.04 10.91 -1.77
C TRP A 369 -0.55 10.61 -1.91
N MET A 370 0.15 10.53 -0.78
CA MET A 370 1.53 10.02 -0.64
C MET A 370 1.53 8.81 0.30
N GLY A 371 0.82 7.75 -0.09
CA GLY A 371 0.98 6.45 0.54
C GLY A 371 1.85 5.54 -0.33
N HIS A 372 2.64 4.68 0.32
CA HIS A 372 3.44 3.65 -0.34
C HIS A 372 2.60 2.54 -1.01
N ASN A 373 1.28 2.54 -0.79
CA ASN A 373 0.33 1.58 -1.35
C ASN A 373 -0.49 2.20 -2.49
N SER A 374 -1.05 1.33 -3.34
CA SER A 374 -1.98 1.69 -4.42
C SER A 374 -3.08 2.65 -3.96
N LYS A 375 -3.40 3.65 -4.78
CA LYS A 375 -4.38 4.71 -4.45
C LYS A 375 -5.69 4.12 -3.93
N PRO A 376 -6.12 4.44 -2.70
CA PRO A 376 -7.28 3.80 -2.08
C PRO A 376 -8.60 4.23 -2.72
N GLN A 377 -9.57 3.30 -2.74
CA GLN A 377 -10.93 3.55 -3.23
C GLN A 377 -11.67 4.47 -2.25
N LEU A 378 -11.91 5.72 -2.65
CA LEU A 378 -12.63 6.68 -1.81
C LEU A 378 -14.14 6.42 -1.82
N LYS A 379 -14.75 6.35 -0.64
CA LYS A 379 -16.22 6.36 -0.53
C LYS A 379 -16.77 7.73 -0.98
N LYS A 380 -17.93 7.72 -1.65
CA LYS A 380 -18.63 8.96 -2.06
C LYS A 380 -19.06 9.82 -0.86
N ARG A 381 -19.19 9.19 0.31
CA ARG A 381 -19.48 9.81 1.60
C ARG A 381 -18.47 9.33 2.64
N ILE A 382 -17.92 10.27 3.39
CA ILE A 382 -17.00 9.96 4.51
C ILE A 382 -17.47 10.72 5.75
N LYS A 383 -17.28 10.10 6.91
CA LYS A 383 -17.49 10.76 8.21
C LYS A 383 -16.17 11.36 8.65
N VAL A 384 -16.14 12.65 8.94
CA VAL A 384 -14.98 13.32 9.52
C VAL A 384 -15.33 13.64 10.97
N VAL A 385 -14.52 13.16 11.89
CA VAL A 385 -14.70 13.35 13.34
C VAL A 385 -13.54 14.22 13.82
N THR A 386 -13.83 15.31 14.51
CA THR A 386 -12.82 16.16 15.16
C THR A 386 -12.78 15.82 16.63
N LYS A 387 -11.58 15.66 17.23
CA LYS A 387 -11.46 15.43 18.68
C LYS A 387 -11.80 16.72 19.45
N ASP A 388 -12.55 16.60 20.55
CA ASP A 388 -13.23 17.71 21.24
C ASP A 388 -12.31 18.58 22.10
N THR A 389 -12.18 19.83 21.66
CA THR A 389 -12.25 21.10 22.43
C THR A 389 -12.57 22.28 21.50
N CYS A 390 -12.62 22.02 20.20
CA CYS A 390 -12.73 23.01 19.18
C CYS A 390 -14.15 22.94 18.60
N ASN A 391 -14.95 23.99 18.79
CA ASN A 391 -16.31 24.10 18.26
C ASN A 391 -16.29 24.29 16.73
N CYS A 392 -15.58 23.42 16.00
CA CYS A 392 -15.22 23.56 14.60
C CYS A 392 -16.39 23.21 13.66
N SER A 393 -17.44 22.58 14.19
CA SER A 393 -18.67 22.29 13.45
C SER A 393 -19.55 23.54 13.26
N THR A 394 -19.42 24.55 14.15
CA THR A 394 -20.15 25.81 14.05
C THR A 394 -19.57 26.71 12.97
N THR A 395 -18.24 26.72 12.75
CA THR A 395 -17.56 27.56 11.74
C THR A 395 -17.84 27.16 10.27
N LEU A 396 -18.49 26.02 10.02
CA LEU A 396 -18.90 25.54 8.70
C LEU A 396 -20.38 25.83 8.42
N GLU A 397 -20.76 27.10 8.56
CA GLU A 397 -22.15 27.55 8.74
C GLU A 397 -23.17 27.11 7.66
N PRO A 398 -22.87 27.04 6.35
CA PRO A 398 -23.83 26.51 5.39
C PRO A 398 -23.65 25.01 5.04
N LEU A 399 -24.76 24.25 5.10
CA LEU A 399 -24.86 22.96 4.40
C LEU A 399 -24.55 23.16 2.91
N LYS A 400 -23.88 22.18 2.27
CA LYS A 400 -23.33 22.25 0.89
C LYS A 400 -22.04 23.08 0.72
N GLN A 401 -21.49 23.67 1.79
CA GLN A 401 -20.18 24.34 1.73
C GLN A 401 -19.09 23.39 1.24
N LYS A 402 -18.27 23.86 0.30
CA LYS A 402 -17.08 23.13 -0.17
C LYS A 402 -15.99 23.26 0.89
N VAL A 403 -15.45 22.13 1.29
CA VAL A 403 -14.38 22.06 2.28
C VAL A 403 -13.19 21.28 1.73
N LEU A 404 -12.02 21.60 2.26
CA LEU A 404 -10.76 20.93 2.00
C LEU A 404 -10.28 20.28 3.30
N LEU A 405 -9.94 19.02 3.25
CA LEU A 405 -9.39 18.26 4.36
C LEU A 405 -7.92 17.92 4.06
N ILE A 406 -7.03 18.24 4.99
CA ILE A 406 -5.60 17.96 4.91
C ILE A 406 -5.23 17.06 6.08
N LYS A 407 -4.85 15.82 5.79
CA LYS A 407 -4.41 14.84 6.79
C LYS A 407 -2.90 14.66 6.70
N LYS A 408 -2.23 14.73 7.85
CA LYS A 408 -0.78 14.54 7.95
C LYS A 408 -0.37 13.07 8.02
N SER A 409 -1.16 12.26 8.71
CA SER A 409 -0.86 10.84 8.93
C SER A 409 -1.34 9.96 7.78
N ASN A 410 -0.59 8.92 7.44
CA ASN A 410 -1.03 7.91 6.47
C ASN A 410 -2.33 7.24 6.98
N MET A 411 -3.28 6.94 6.07
CA MET A 411 -4.59 6.42 6.42
C MET A 411 -4.85 5.08 5.73
N SER A 412 -5.32 4.09 6.48
CA SER A 412 -5.73 2.78 5.97
C SER A 412 -7.23 2.69 5.69
N ASP A 413 -8.07 3.44 6.41
CA ASP A 413 -9.53 3.52 6.20
C ASP A 413 -9.99 4.95 5.85
N PHE A 414 -10.89 5.05 4.87
CA PHE A 414 -11.51 6.28 4.37
C PHE A 414 -13.00 6.37 4.69
N SER A 415 -13.54 5.44 5.49
CA SER A 415 -14.94 5.48 5.94
C SER A 415 -15.17 6.55 7.00
N THR A 416 -14.30 6.58 8.01
CA THR A 416 -14.30 7.53 9.11
C THR A 416 -12.89 8.09 9.31
N ILE A 417 -12.76 9.42 9.26
CA ILE A 417 -11.48 10.11 9.41
C ILE A 417 -11.50 10.90 10.72
N PHE A 418 -10.56 10.59 11.60
CA PHE A 418 -10.36 11.32 12.85
C PHE A 418 -9.30 12.40 12.67
N LEU A 419 -9.64 13.66 12.93
CA LEU A 419 -8.70 14.77 12.88
C LEU A 419 -8.02 14.93 14.24
N GLY A 420 -6.70 14.90 14.24
CA GLY A 420 -5.86 15.31 15.36
C GLY A 420 -5.39 16.76 15.21
N GLY A 421 -4.69 17.28 16.22
CA GLY A 421 -4.24 18.68 16.26
C GLY A 421 -3.24 19.13 15.19
N LYS A 422 -2.84 18.25 14.26
CA LYS A 422 -1.96 18.57 13.12
C LYS A 422 -2.67 18.45 11.76
N ASP A 423 -3.97 18.14 11.77
CA ASP A 423 -4.79 18.02 10.57
C ASP A 423 -5.68 19.26 10.42
N PHE A 424 -6.10 19.55 9.19
CA PHE A 424 -6.87 20.75 8.88
C PHE A 424 -8.17 20.41 8.17
N LEU A 425 -9.25 21.10 8.53
CA LEU A 425 -10.52 21.08 7.81
C LEU A 425 -10.93 22.51 7.48
N LEU A 426 -10.72 22.91 6.23
CA LEU A 426 -10.77 24.31 5.80
C LEU A 426 -11.96 24.57 4.90
N ARG A 427 -12.57 25.75 5.03
CA ARG A 427 -13.49 26.29 4.01
C ARG A 427 -12.74 26.50 2.71
N ARG A 428 -13.34 26.14 1.58
CA ARG A 428 -12.73 26.39 0.26
C ARG A 428 -12.97 27.83 -0.20
N ASP A 429 -12.21 28.76 0.37
CA ASP A 429 -12.13 30.15 -0.07
C ASP A 429 -11.17 30.35 -1.27
N GLN A 430 -10.97 31.60 -1.68
CA GLN A 430 -10.13 31.96 -2.83
C GLN A 430 -8.63 31.73 -2.57
N ASN A 431 -8.19 31.84 -1.32
CA ASN A 431 -6.80 31.57 -0.91
C ASN A 431 -6.51 30.06 -0.93
N VAL A 432 -7.41 29.25 -0.38
CA VAL A 432 -7.35 27.78 -0.45
C VAL A 432 -7.40 27.29 -1.89
N LYS A 433 -8.23 27.91 -2.76
CA LYS A 433 -8.23 27.60 -4.20
C LYS A 433 -6.87 27.86 -4.86
N ARG A 434 -6.28 29.04 -4.64
CA ARG A 434 -4.95 29.40 -5.17
C ARG A 434 -3.87 28.45 -4.65
N MET A 435 -3.97 28.03 -3.38
CA MET A 435 -3.06 27.06 -2.77
C MET A 435 -3.18 25.65 -3.36
N ILE A 436 -4.40 25.18 -3.62
CA ILE A 436 -4.63 23.90 -4.31
C ILE A 436 -3.99 23.92 -5.71
N GLU A 437 -4.16 25.00 -6.47
CA GLU A 437 -3.57 25.12 -7.81
C GLU A 437 -2.03 25.23 -7.76
N TRP A 438 -1.49 26.04 -6.85
CA TRP A 438 -0.04 26.09 -6.62
C TRP A 438 0.54 24.72 -6.26
N TYR A 439 -0.15 23.97 -5.39
CA TYR A 439 0.28 22.65 -4.95
C TYR A 439 0.22 21.61 -6.07
N LYS A 440 -0.84 21.63 -6.90
CA LYS A 440 -0.95 20.80 -8.11
C LYS A 440 0.20 21.07 -9.07
N ILE A 441 0.54 22.33 -9.34
CA ILE A 441 1.65 22.71 -10.21
C ILE A 441 3.00 22.24 -9.64
N LYS A 442 3.22 22.42 -8.33
CA LYS A 442 4.45 22.01 -7.66
C LYS A 442 4.65 20.48 -7.69
N ASN A 443 3.60 19.70 -7.46
CA ASN A 443 3.70 18.23 -7.49
C ASN A 443 3.66 17.65 -8.90
N ALA A 444 3.06 18.33 -9.88
CA ALA A 444 3.20 17.95 -11.29
C ALA A 444 4.67 18.02 -11.75
N LYS A 445 5.49 18.91 -11.15
CA LYS A 445 6.95 18.96 -11.40
C LYS A 445 7.74 17.84 -10.68
N LYS A 446 7.20 17.25 -9.60
CA LYS A 446 7.81 16.11 -8.88
C LYS A 446 7.50 14.73 -9.50
N GLU A 447 6.54 14.64 -10.42
CA GLU A 447 6.31 13.43 -11.24
C GLU A 447 7.13 13.45 -12.55
N ILE A 448 7.91 14.51 -12.80
CA ILE A 448 8.69 14.73 -14.04
C ILE A 448 10.21 14.63 -13.77
N LEU A 449 10.62 14.67 -12.50
CA LEU A 449 11.96 14.34 -12.00
C LEU A 449 11.85 13.02 -11.23
#